data_AF-A0A0B8QUI5-F1
#
_entry.id   AF-A0A0B8QUI5-F1
#
_cell.length_a   1.000
_cell.length_b   1.000
_cell.length_c   1.000
_cell.angle_alpha   90.00
_cell.angle_beta   90.00
_cell.angle_gamma   90.00
#
_symmetry.space_group_name_H-M   'P 1'
#
loop_
_entity.id
_entity.type
_entity.pdbx_description
1 polymer ?
#
loop_
_entity_poly.entity_id
_entity_poly.type
_entity_poly.pdbx_seq_one_letter_code
_entity_poly.pdbx_strand_id
1 'polypeptide(L)' 'MTLPGLDTLQLFQKQLHTPWPGSELPIASLAEQTMVWHQQSDA' A
#
# COMPACT_ATOMS: atom_id res chain seq x y z
N MET A 1 13.29 -18.39 -16.46
CA MET A 1 12.75 -17.32 -15.59
C MET A 1 12.19 -17.98 -14.35
N THR A 2 12.63 -17.55 -13.17
CA THR A 2 12.06 -17.98 -11.89
C THR A 2 10.88 -17.08 -11.54
N LEU A 3 9.75 -17.67 -11.17
CA LEU A 3 8.62 -16.92 -10.63
C LEU A 3 8.96 -16.45 -9.19
N PRO A 4 8.82 -15.16 -8.85
CA PRO A 4 9.09 -14.69 -7.49
C PRO A 4 7.95 -15.10 -6.54
N GLY A 5 8.28 -15.41 -5.29
CA GLY A 5 7.29 -15.76 -4.25
C GLY A 5 6.60 -14.53 -3.68
N LEU A 6 5.66 -13.94 -4.43
CA LEU A 6 4.92 -12.72 -4.06
C LEU A 6 3.45 -12.98 -3.65
N ASP A 7 3.09 -14.24 -3.39
CA ASP A 7 1.72 -14.66 -3.07
C ASP A 7 1.37 -14.48 -1.58
N THR A 8 1.48 -13.24 -1.10
CA THR A 8 1.15 -12.88 0.29
C THR A 8 0.04 -11.84 0.39
N LEU A 9 -0.43 -11.31 -0.75
CA LEU A 9 -1.41 -10.23 -0.80
C LEU A 9 -2.73 -10.59 -0.10
N GLN A 10 -3.18 -11.84 -0.27
CA GLN A 10 -4.44 -12.34 0.29
C GLN A 10 -4.40 -12.59 1.80
N LEU A 11 -3.25 -12.40 2.45
CA LEU A 11 -3.14 -12.44 3.91
C LEU A 11 -3.64 -11.14 4.55
N PHE A 12 -3.87 -10.09 3.75
CA PHE A 12 -4.28 -8.76 4.21
C PHE A 12 -5.72 -8.43 3.80
N GLN A 13 -6.33 -7.49 4.52
CA GLN A 13 -7.71 -7.07 4.25
C GLN A 13 -7.82 -5.95 3.20
N LYS A 14 -6.73 -5.23 2.93
CA LYS A 14 -6.72 -4.07 2.04
C LYS A 14 -5.32 -3.80 1.48
N GLN A 15 -5.30 -3.10 0.35
CA GLN A 15 -4.12 -2.51 -0.28
C GLN A 15 -3.98 -1.06 0.18
N LEU A 16 -2.79 -0.48 0.02
CA LEU A 16 -2.53 0.94 0.23
C LEU A 16 -2.14 1.57 -1.11
N HIS A 17 -2.36 2.87 -1.26
CA HIS A 17 -1.92 3.78 -2.34
C HIS A 17 -1.76 3.20 -3.77
N THR A 18 -0.79 2.31 -4.00
CA THR A 18 -0.53 1.65 -5.28
C THR A 18 -1.16 0.24 -5.32
N PRO A 19 -2.15 -0.01 -6.19
CA PRO A 19 -2.78 -1.33 -6.30
C PRO A 19 -1.90 -2.37 -6.98
N TRP A 20 -2.03 -3.61 -6.54
CA TRP A 20 -1.57 -4.79 -7.26
C TRP A 20 -2.52 -5.09 -8.44
N PRO A 21 -2.00 -5.33 -9.65
CA PRO A 21 -2.83 -5.60 -10.83
C PRO A 21 -3.80 -6.77 -10.63
N GLY A 22 -5.09 -6.55 -10.91
CA GLY A 22 -6.12 -7.58 -10.82
C GLY A 22 -6.52 -8.00 -9.40
N SER A 23 -5.99 -7.36 -8.35
CA SER A 23 -6.44 -7.61 -6.99
C SER A 23 -7.79 -6.95 -6.70
N GLU A 24 -8.70 -7.70 -6.10
CA GLU A 24 -10.03 -7.24 -5.68
C GLU A 24 -10.05 -6.62 -4.28
N LEU A 25 -8.92 -6.66 -3.56
CA LEU A 25 -8.83 -6.07 -2.23
C LEU A 25 -9.04 -4.54 -2.28
N PRO A 26 -9.81 -3.97 -1.35
CA PRO A 26 -10.05 -2.53 -1.30
C PRO A 26 -8.74 -1.76 -1.13
N ILE A 27 -8.65 -0.54 -1.67
CA ILE A 27 -7.46 0.32 -1.62
C ILE A 27 -7.72 1.46 -0.64
N ALA A 28 -6.82 1.67 0.31
CA ALA A 28 -6.76 2.89 1.12
C ALA A 28 -5.74 3.88 0.51
N SER A 29 -6.20 5.07 0.17
CA SER A 29 -5.38 6.15 -0.38
C SER A 29 -4.37 6.68 0.64
N LEU A 30 -3.43 7.49 0.16
CA LEU A 30 -2.44 8.14 1.02
C LEU A 30 -3.09 9.11 2.02
N ALA A 31 -4.14 9.81 1.62
CA ALA A 31 -4.87 10.75 2.46
C ALA A 31 -5.62 10.06 3.63
N GLU A 32 -5.92 8.77 3.49
CA GLU A 32 -6.57 7.96 4.54
C GLU A 32 -5.57 7.38 5.55
N GLN A 33 -4.26 7.54 5.34
CA GLN A 33 -3.25 7.04 6.27
C GLN A 33 -3.02 8.03 7.42
N THR A 34 -2.77 7.49 8.61
CA THR A 34 -2.36 8.31 9.75
C THR A 34 -0.96 8.88 9.52
N MET A 35 -0.82 10.21 9.54
CA MET A 35 0.49 10.87 9.52
C MET A 35 1.23 10.60 10.84
N VAL A 36 2.29 9.80 10.78
CA VAL A 36 3.11 9.46 11.96
C VAL A 36 4.31 10.38 12.15
N TRP A 37 4.78 11.02 11.07
CA TRP A 37 5.92 11.93 11.09
C TRP A 37 5.85 12.92 9.93
N HIS A 38 6.10 14.18 10.23
CA HIS A 38 6.19 15.26 9.24
C HIS A 38 7.27 16.25 9.72
N GLN A 39 8.26 16.51 8.87
CA GLN A 39 9.23 17.59 9.11
C GLN A 39 8.94 18.70 8.12
N GLN A 40 8.40 19.80 8.63
CA GLN A 40 8.27 21.03 7.86
C GLN A 40 9.54 21.84 8.06
N SER A 41 10.20 22.23 6.98
CA SER A 41 11.29 23.21 7.02
C SER A 41 10.71 24.55 6.63
N ASP A 42 10.41 25.38 7.63
CA ASP A 42 10.04 26.76 7.40
C ASP A 42 11.32 27.55 7.09
N ALA A 43 11.39 28.12 5.88
CA ALA A 43 12.42 29.07 5.48
C ALA A 43 12.00 30.49 5.87
#